data_AF-A0A1F9A496-F1
#
_entry.id   AF-A0A1F9A496-F1
#
_cell.length_a   1.000
_cell.length_b   1.000
_cell.length_c   1.000
_cell.angle_alpha   90.00
_cell.angle_beta   90.00
_cell.angle_gamma   90.00
#
_symmetry.space_group_name_H-M   'P 1'
#
loop_
_entity.id
_entity.type
_entity.pdbx_description
1 polymer ?
#
loop_
_entity_poly.entity_id
_entity_poly.type
_entity_poly.pdbx_seq_one_letter_code
_entity_poly.pdbx_strand_id
1 'polypeptide(L)'
;AMSTGSKGNKRGGPETRLPFYIFDLPIQEIRRGYRSDVYFWREKLILERDHHNPVVTMQVFQKNQAVLCGIDEAIAILQVGTGHYTDLSKAYQLFDRLMKIKTELRKSRYTDEERFISLMEERFEVEDELDSIWVSEFDQLKIAALQDGDELEPYETVMNIEGPAASFAHLETVYLGVLARRTKIATNVRQCVRAAQGKPVLFFGARFDHFSCQGGDGYAASIGGAEAVSTDAGAEWWGSRASGTIPHALIACYGGDTALATSKFYEHIAGGTDIKVIALVDYQNDCVRTSLEVAEKLKDVLWGVRLDNSDTMVDR
;
A
#
# COMPACT_ATOMS: atom_id res chain seq x y z
N ALA A 1 -38.20 20.97 5.14
CA ALA A 1 -37.97 19.59 5.63
C ALA A 1 -37.60 18.70 4.45
N MET A 2 -36.32 18.58 4.14
CA MET A 2 -35.75 17.48 3.34
C MET A 2 -34.33 17.26 3.87
N SER A 3 -34.20 16.21 4.67
CA SER A 3 -32.94 15.70 5.22
C SER A 3 -32.22 14.96 4.10
N THR A 4 -31.11 15.50 3.63
CA THR A 4 -30.17 14.76 2.79
C THR A 4 -29.25 13.96 3.71
N GLY A 5 -29.67 12.71 3.95
CA GLY A 5 -28.90 11.74 4.73
C GLY A 5 -27.52 11.53 4.14
N SER A 6 -26.50 11.79 4.97
CA SER A 6 -25.14 11.27 4.80
C SER A 6 -25.22 9.75 4.68
N LYS A 7 -24.94 9.22 3.48
CA LYS A 7 -24.62 7.81 3.31
C LYS A 7 -23.23 7.59 3.89
N GLY A 8 -23.18 7.34 5.19
CA GLY A 8 -22.02 6.78 5.84
C GLY A 8 -21.65 5.48 5.10
N ASN A 9 -20.45 5.47 4.53
CA ASN A 9 -19.87 4.25 3.97
C ASN A 9 -19.83 3.24 5.11
N LYS A 10 -20.57 2.13 4.97
CA LYS A 10 -20.61 1.08 5.98
C LYS A 10 -19.17 0.57 6.12
N ARG A 11 -18.56 0.80 7.30
CA ARG A 11 -17.35 0.11 7.71
C ARG A 11 -17.62 -1.38 7.50
N GLY A 12 -16.91 -2.00 6.56
CA GLY A 12 -16.90 -3.46 6.43
C GLY A 12 -16.52 -4.02 7.80
N GLY A 13 -17.32 -4.95 8.31
CA GLY A 13 -17.01 -5.59 9.58
C GLY A 13 -15.65 -6.31 9.51
N PRO A 14 -15.04 -6.63 10.67
CA PRO A 14 -13.74 -7.30 10.78
C PRO A 14 -13.71 -8.76 10.26
N GLU A 15 -14.64 -9.17 9.39
CA GLU A 15 -14.81 -10.56 8.93
C GLU A 15 -14.71 -10.75 7.41
N THR A 16 -14.55 -9.68 6.63
CA THR A 16 -14.49 -9.77 5.16
C THR A 16 -13.10 -9.42 4.65
N ARG A 17 -12.43 -10.41 4.06
CA ARG A 17 -11.14 -10.24 3.35
C ARG A 17 -11.24 -9.22 2.22
N LEU A 18 -10.17 -8.48 1.98
CA LEU A 18 -10.07 -7.61 0.80
C LEU A 18 -10.07 -8.46 -0.48
N PRO A 19 -10.84 -8.04 -1.52
CA PRO A 19 -10.82 -8.74 -2.79
C PRO A 19 -9.51 -8.51 -3.54
N PHE A 20 -9.04 -9.52 -4.27
CA PHE A 20 -7.72 -9.52 -4.92
C PHE A 20 -7.46 -8.34 -5.87
N TYR A 21 -8.51 -7.80 -6.51
CA TYR A 21 -8.41 -6.70 -7.48
C TYR A 21 -8.15 -5.34 -6.82
N ILE A 22 -8.12 -5.25 -5.48
CA ILE A 22 -7.68 -4.05 -4.75
C ILE A 22 -6.17 -3.88 -4.85
N PHE A 23 -5.42 -4.97 -5.04
CA PHE A 23 -3.97 -4.96 -5.07
C PHE A 23 -3.45 -4.76 -6.50
N ASP A 24 -2.57 -3.79 -6.69
CA ASP A 24 -1.87 -3.54 -7.97
C ASP A 24 -0.75 -4.57 -8.19
N LEU A 25 -1.13 -5.82 -8.48
CA LEU A 25 -0.20 -6.93 -8.63
C LEU A 25 0.36 -7.01 -10.06
N PRO A 26 1.69 -7.09 -10.26
CA PRO A 26 2.28 -7.29 -11.58
C PRO A 26 2.16 -8.75 -12.02
N ILE A 27 0.95 -9.18 -12.40
CA ILE A 27 0.55 -10.59 -12.63
C ILE A 27 1.57 -11.34 -13.51
N GLN A 28 1.92 -10.81 -14.68
CA GLN A 28 2.84 -11.49 -15.60
C GLN A 28 4.26 -11.65 -15.01
N GLU A 29 4.70 -10.72 -14.17
CA GLU A 29 6.01 -10.83 -13.51
C GLU A 29 6.00 -11.86 -12.38
N ILE A 30 4.87 -12.00 -11.68
CA ILE A 30 4.67 -13.03 -10.66
C ILE A 30 4.65 -14.42 -11.30
N ARG A 31 3.77 -14.64 -12.29
CA ARG A 31 3.60 -15.94 -12.98
C ARG A 31 4.86 -16.43 -13.68
N ARG A 32 5.67 -15.53 -14.20
CA ARG A 32 6.96 -15.84 -14.84
C ARG A 32 8.09 -16.13 -13.82
N GLY A 33 7.85 -15.92 -12.53
CA GLY A 33 8.88 -16.02 -11.50
C GLY A 33 9.92 -14.90 -11.57
N TYR A 34 9.63 -13.78 -12.24
CA TYR A 34 10.52 -12.62 -12.33
C TYR A 34 10.69 -11.93 -10.97
N ARG A 35 9.69 -12.07 -10.09
CA ARG A 35 9.70 -11.55 -8.71
C ARG A 35 10.05 -12.59 -7.65
N SER A 36 10.28 -13.83 -8.05
CA SER A 36 10.65 -14.93 -7.15
C SER A 36 12.17 -15.07 -7.08
N ASP A 37 12.68 -15.53 -5.94
CA ASP A 37 14.10 -15.90 -5.89
C ASP A 37 14.37 -17.04 -6.89
N VAL A 38 15.56 -16.97 -7.52
CA VAL A 38 15.88 -17.85 -8.65
C VAL A 38 15.86 -19.34 -8.28
N TYR A 39 16.12 -19.71 -7.03
CA TYR A 39 16.12 -21.10 -6.59
C TYR A 39 14.70 -21.68 -6.50
N PHE A 40 13.73 -20.91 -6.04
CA PHE A 40 12.31 -21.28 -6.03
C PHE A 40 11.73 -21.40 -7.45
N TRP A 41 12.14 -20.51 -8.36
CA TRP A 41 11.76 -20.66 -9.77
C TRP A 41 12.39 -21.91 -10.39
N ARG A 42 13.66 -22.21 -10.09
CA ARG A 42 14.33 -23.43 -10.57
C ARG A 42 13.69 -24.70 -10.02
N GLU A 43 13.26 -24.70 -8.76
CA GLU A 43 12.52 -25.80 -8.15
C GLU A 43 11.25 -26.12 -8.96
N LYS A 44 10.39 -25.12 -9.23
CA LYS A 44 9.21 -25.29 -10.09
C LYS A 44 9.55 -25.94 -11.43
N LEU A 45 10.57 -25.41 -12.12
CA LEU A 45 10.96 -25.94 -13.43
C LEU A 45 11.47 -27.38 -13.37
N ILE A 46 12.15 -27.78 -12.28
CA ILE A 46 12.58 -29.16 -12.08
C ILE A 46 11.36 -30.06 -11.89
N LEU A 47 10.46 -29.69 -10.98
CA LEU A 47 9.25 -30.46 -10.65
C LEU A 47 8.32 -30.64 -11.86
N GLU A 48 8.13 -29.59 -12.68
CA GLU A 48 7.33 -29.67 -13.90
C GLU A 48 7.96 -30.60 -14.96
N ARG A 49 9.28 -30.49 -15.17
CA ARG A 49 10.01 -31.27 -16.19
C ARG A 49 10.16 -32.74 -15.81
N ASP A 50 10.33 -33.03 -14.53
CA ASP A 50 10.37 -34.40 -14.00
C ASP A 50 8.97 -35.00 -13.82
N HIS A 51 7.90 -34.25 -14.13
CA HIS A 51 6.51 -34.64 -13.88
C HIS A 51 6.28 -35.08 -12.42
N HIS A 52 7.01 -34.44 -11.50
CA HIS A 52 6.98 -34.74 -10.07
C HIS A 52 6.36 -33.57 -9.32
N ASN A 53 5.05 -33.61 -9.10
CA ASN A 53 4.32 -32.51 -8.44
C ASN A 53 3.59 -33.00 -7.18
N PRO A 54 4.33 -33.29 -6.09
CA PRO A 54 3.72 -33.79 -4.86
C PRO A 54 2.85 -32.71 -4.22
N VAL A 55 1.81 -33.15 -3.50
CA VAL A 55 1.06 -32.27 -2.61
C VAL A 55 1.91 -32.02 -1.36
N VAL A 56 2.19 -30.75 -1.07
CA VAL A 56 2.98 -30.31 0.08
C VAL A 56 2.19 -29.29 0.89
N THR A 57 2.50 -29.19 2.18
CA THR A 57 1.99 -28.12 3.05
C THR A 57 3.13 -27.19 3.41
N MET A 58 2.99 -25.92 3.08
CA MET A 58 3.87 -24.84 3.52
C MET A 58 3.22 -24.10 4.69
N GLN A 59 3.95 -23.95 5.78
CA GLN A 59 3.49 -23.24 6.97
C GLN A 59 4.28 -21.95 7.13
N VAL A 60 3.57 -20.83 7.17
CA VAL A 60 4.13 -19.52 7.47
C VAL A 60 3.89 -19.23 8.95
N PHE A 61 4.94 -18.86 9.67
CA PHE A 61 4.87 -18.49 11.08
C PHE A 61 5.69 -17.22 11.33
N GLN A 62 5.32 -16.48 12.38
CA GLN A 62 6.02 -15.30 12.82
C GLN A 62 6.92 -15.64 14.01
N LYS A 63 8.14 -15.10 14.08
CA LYS A 63 9.12 -15.39 15.16
C LYS A 63 9.02 -14.47 16.37
N ASN A 64 8.31 -13.35 16.24
CA ASN A 64 8.18 -12.34 17.28
C ASN A 64 6.70 -12.06 17.56
N GLN A 65 6.41 -11.50 18.73
CA GLN A 65 5.08 -10.95 18.95
C GLN A 65 4.79 -9.84 17.92
N ALA A 66 3.64 -9.89 17.25
CA ALA A 66 3.32 -9.00 16.14
C ALA A 66 1.81 -8.76 15.98
N VAL A 67 1.46 -7.71 15.24
CA VAL A 67 0.13 -7.53 14.64
C VAL A 67 0.24 -7.94 13.18
N LEU A 68 -0.43 -9.03 12.82
CA LEU A 68 -0.40 -9.59 11.48
C LEU A 68 -1.00 -8.62 10.46
N CYS A 69 -0.35 -8.45 9.31
CA CYS A 69 -0.93 -7.75 8.18
C CYS A 69 -0.32 -8.25 6.87
N GLY A 70 -1.10 -8.19 5.78
CA GLY A 70 -0.70 -8.60 4.44
C GLY A 70 -1.22 -9.99 4.04
N ILE A 71 -2.07 -10.63 4.84
CA ILE A 71 -2.63 -11.96 4.49
C ILE A 71 -3.50 -11.85 3.24
N ASP A 72 -4.34 -10.83 3.12
CA ASP A 72 -5.23 -10.71 1.97
C ASP A 72 -4.43 -10.43 0.67
N GLU A 73 -3.36 -9.63 0.75
CA GLU A 73 -2.43 -9.40 -0.37
C GLU A 73 -1.66 -10.69 -0.70
N ALA A 74 -1.22 -11.47 0.30
CA ALA A 74 -0.59 -12.78 0.11
C ALA A 74 -1.53 -13.79 -0.57
N ILE A 75 -2.80 -13.87 -0.15
CA ILE A 75 -3.81 -14.71 -0.79
C ILE A 75 -4.07 -14.25 -2.22
N ALA A 76 -4.12 -12.95 -2.48
CA ALA A 76 -4.26 -12.42 -3.84
C ALA A 76 -3.08 -12.81 -4.75
N ILE A 77 -1.84 -12.79 -4.23
CA ILE A 77 -0.65 -13.29 -4.94
C ILE A 77 -0.81 -14.78 -5.28
N LEU A 78 -1.24 -15.60 -4.31
CA LEU A 78 -1.51 -17.02 -4.56
C LEU A 78 -2.62 -17.19 -5.60
N GLN A 79 -3.67 -16.38 -5.55
CA GLN A 79 -4.81 -16.44 -6.47
C GLN A 79 -4.40 -16.17 -7.92
N VAL A 80 -3.56 -15.16 -8.17
CA VAL A 80 -3.16 -14.80 -9.53
C VAL A 80 -1.94 -15.58 -10.03
N GLY A 81 -1.09 -16.05 -9.10
CA GLY A 81 0.21 -16.66 -9.40
C GLY A 81 0.24 -18.19 -9.37
N THR A 82 -0.77 -18.86 -8.81
CA THR A 82 -0.77 -20.34 -8.74
C THR A 82 -1.16 -20.96 -10.07
N GLY A 83 -0.27 -21.78 -10.63
CA GLY A 83 -0.50 -22.41 -11.93
C GLY A 83 0.77 -22.66 -12.72
N HIS A 84 0.62 -22.91 -14.02
CA HIS A 84 1.73 -23.15 -14.95
C HIS A 84 1.43 -22.62 -16.36
N TYR A 85 2.49 -22.50 -17.17
CA TYR A 85 2.36 -22.20 -18.60
C TYR A 85 2.31 -23.49 -19.41
N THR A 86 1.36 -23.59 -20.34
CA THR A 86 1.26 -24.74 -21.27
C THR A 86 2.39 -24.80 -22.28
N ASP A 87 2.97 -23.64 -22.61
CA ASP A 87 4.18 -23.50 -23.42
C ASP A 87 5.16 -22.54 -22.75
N LEU A 88 6.08 -23.10 -21.96
CA LEU A 88 7.06 -22.33 -21.23
C LEU A 88 8.03 -21.58 -22.15
N SER A 89 8.41 -22.17 -23.30
CA SER A 89 9.34 -21.53 -24.23
C SER A 89 8.71 -20.28 -24.82
N LYS A 90 7.45 -20.38 -25.24
CA LYS A 90 6.66 -19.25 -25.72
C LYS A 90 6.45 -18.19 -24.62
N ALA A 91 6.14 -18.61 -23.39
CA ALA A 91 6.00 -17.69 -22.26
C ALA A 91 7.27 -16.86 -22.02
N TYR A 92 8.46 -17.46 -22.13
CA TYR A 92 9.73 -16.72 -22.04
C TYR A 92 9.87 -15.68 -23.16
N GLN A 93 9.57 -16.05 -24.41
CA GLN A 93 9.66 -15.14 -25.56
C GLN A 93 8.71 -13.95 -25.42
N LEU A 94 7.46 -14.22 -25.04
CA LEU A 94 6.44 -13.20 -24.82
C LEU A 94 6.80 -12.28 -23.65
N PHE A 95 7.26 -12.83 -22.53
CA PHE A 95 7.67 -12.03 -21.38
C PHE A 95 8.89 -11.15 -21.69
N ASP A 96 9.87 -11.68 -22.42
CA ASP A 96 11.02 -10.88 -22.88
C ASP A 96 10.57 -9.74 -23.81
N ARG A 97 9.54 -9.98 -24.65
CA ARG A 97 8.92 -8.93 -25.46
C ARG A 97 8.19 -7.90 -24.59
N LEU A 98 7.40 -8.34 -23.61
CA LEU A 98 6.70 -7.46 -22.67
C LEU A 98 7.67 -6.53 -21.93
N MET A 99 8.81 -7.05 -21.46
CA MET A 99 9.84 -6.24 -20.79
C MET A 99 10.49 -5.20 -21.71
N LYS A 100 10.69 -5.54 -22.98
CA LYS A 100 11.13 -4.59 -24.01
C LYS A 100 10.08 -3.53 -24.26
N ILE A 101 8.81 -3.90 -24.46
CA ILE A 101 7.68 -2.98 -24.66
C ILE A 101 7.58 -2.00 -23.48
N LYS A 102 7.63 -2.47 -22.23
CA LYS A 102 7.65 -1.60 -21.03
C LYS A 102 8.78 -0.56 -21.07
N THR A 103 9.93 -0.91 -21.64
CA THR A 103 11.06 0.01 -21.80
C THR A 103 10.83 0.99 -22.95
N GLU A 104 10.30 0.53 -24.07
CA GLU A 104 10.02 1.35 -25.24
C GLU A 104 8.88 2.35 -24.99
N LEU A 105 7.80 1.94 -24.29
CA LEU A 105 6.71 2.81 -23.87
C LEU A 105 7.22 4.01 -23.06
N ARG A 106 8.16 3.78 -22.15
CA ARG A 106 8.79 4.86 -21.36
C ARG A 106 9.60 5.83 -22.23
N LYS A 107 10.17 5.35 -23.35
CA LYS A 107 10.93 6.20 -24.29
C LYS A 107 10.01 7.01 -25.21
N SER A 108 8.94 6.40 -25.71
CA SER A 108 8.05 7.01 -26.70
C SER A 108 7.01 7.96 -26.11
N ARG A 109 6.63 7.82 -24.82
CA ARG A 109 5.53 8.55 -24.16
C ARG A 109 5.48 10.06 -24.43
N TYR A 110 6.63 10.72 -24.55
CA TYR A 110 6.74 12.16 -24.76
C TYR A 110 7.48 12.55 -26.05
N THR A 111 7.80 11.57 -26.90
CA THR A 111 8.64 11.77 -28.08
C THR A 111 7.98 11.31 -29.37
N ASP A 112 7.09 10.32 -29.30
CA ASP A 112 6.50 9.66 -30.47
C ASP A 112 5.14 9.04 -30.07
N GLU A 113 4.06 9.79 -30.32
CA GLU A 113 2.69 9.41 -29.94
C GLU A 113 2.20 8.19 -30.72
N GLU A 114 2.46 8.13 -32.02
CA GLU A 114 2.05 7.02 -32.88
C GLU A 114 2.71 5.71 -32.45
N ARG A 115 4.02 5.74 -32.16
CA ARG A 115 4.73 4.59 -31.58
C ARG A 115 4.23 4.25 -30.19
N PHE A 116 3.90 5.24 -29.36
CA PHE A 116 3.36 4.98 -28.01
C PHE A 116 2.03 4.22 -28.07
N ILE A 117 1.11 4.64 -28.95
CA ILE A 117 -0.19 3.97 -29.14
C ILE A 117 0.02 2.54 -29.66
N SER A 118 0.83 2.36 -30.71
CA SER A 118 1.13 1.04 -31.27
C SER A 118 1.73 0.07 -30.24
N LEU A 119 2.64 0.56 -29.37
CA LEU A 119 3.21 -0.27 -28.30
C LEU A 119 2.20 -0.60 -27.19
N MET A 120 1.19 0.23 -26.96
CA MET A 120 0.12 -0.07 -26.00
C MET A 120 -0.80 -1.18 -26.52
N GLU A 121 -1.11 -1.16 -27.82
CA GLU A 121 -1.85 -2.25 -28.49
C GLU A 121 -1.06 -3.56 -28.45
N GLU A 122 0.22 -3.51 -28.84
CA GLU A 122 1.09 -4.68 -28.79
C GLU A 122 1.26 -5.22 -27.36
N ARG A 123 1.33 -4.34 -26.34
CA ARG A 123 1.36 -4.76 -24.95
C ARG A 123 0.12 -5.60 -24.60
N PHE A 124 -1.06 -5.12 -24.99
CA PHE A 124 -2.31 -5.82 -24.73
C PHE A 124 -2.33 -7.20 -25.40
N GLU A 125 -1.91 -7.29 -26.67
CA GLU A 125 -1.82 -8.56 -27.40
C GLU A 125 -0.86 -9.55 -26.71
N VAL A 126 0.30 -9.09 -26.28
CA VAL A 126 1.29 -9.94 -25.57
C VAL A 126 0.78 -10.39 -24.20
N GLU A 127 0.10 -9.51 -23.45
CA GLU A 127 -0.50 -9.86 -22.15
C GLU A 127 -1.65 -10.86 -22.32
N ASP A 128 -2.53 -10.67 -23.32
CA ASP A 128 -3.61 -11.61 -23.66
C ASP A 128 -3.06 -12.98 -24.10
N GLU A 129 -2.01 -12.99 -24.92
CA GLU A 129 -1.38 -14.23 -25.35
C GLU A 129 -0.74 -14.99 -24.17
N LEU A 130 -0.07 -14.28 -23.26
CA LEU A 130 0.45 -14.86 -22.01
C LEU A 130 -0.67 -15.44 -21.14
N ASP A 131 -1.81 -14.76 -21.03
CA ASP A 131 -2.97 -15.24 -20.29
C ASP A 131 -3.59 -16.47 -20.94
N SER A 132 -3.63 -16.54 -22.27
CA SER A 132 -4.19 -17.67 -23.02
C SER A 132 -3.41 -18.98 -22.82
N ILE A 133 -2.12 -18.89 -22.50
CA ILE A 133 -1.25 -20.04 -22.25
C ILE A 133 -1.02 -20.31 -20.75
N TRP A 134 -1.68 -19.55 -19.86
CA TRP A 134 -1.63 -19.77 -18.42
C TRP A 134 -2.79 -20.66 -17.96
N VAL A 135 -2.46 -21.72 -17.22
CA VAL A 135 -3.45 -22.58 -16.55
C VAL A 135 -3.41 -22.26 -15.07
N SER A 136 -4.49 -21.66 -14.58
CA SER A 136 -4.69 -21.43 -13.14
C SER A 136 -4.94 -22.75 -12.43
N GLU A 137 -4.27 -22.96 -11.30
CA GLU A 137 -4.42 -24.13 -10.44
C GLU A 137 -4.77 -23.71 -8.99
N PHE A 138 -5.26 -22.48 -8.82
CA PHE A 138 -5.59 -21.94 -7.51
C PHE A 138 -6.68 -22.73 -6.78
N ASP A 139 -7.62 -23.32 -7.53
CA ASP A 139 -8.67 -24.19 -6.99
C ASP A 139 -8.15 -25.50 -6.40
N GLN A 140 -6.89 -25.86 -6.69
CA GLN A 140 -6.21 -27.01 -6.12
C GLN A 140 -5.55 -26.70 -4.77
N LEU A 141 -5.50 -25.42 -4.35
CA LEU A 141 -4.95 -25.03 -3.06
C LEU A 141 -6.00 -25.10 -1.96
N LYS A 142 -5.59 -25.61 -0.80
CA LYS A 142 -6.28 -25.38 0.47
C LYS A 142 -5.49 -24.37 1.28
N ILE A 143 -6.10 -23.22 1.53
CA ILE A 143 -5.49 -22.14 2.29
C ILE A 143 -6.26 -21.94 3.59
N ALA A 144 -5.57 -22.09 4.72
CA ALA A 144 -6.08 -21.72 6.03
C ALA A 144 -5.19 -20.62 6.59
N ALA A 145 -5.75 -19.43 6.81
CA ALA A 145 -5.00 -18.27 7.25
C ALA A 145 -5.77 -17.46 8.30
N LEU A 146 -5.01 -16.81 9.17
CA LEU A 146 -5.49 -15.78 10.09
C LEU A 146 -5.99 -14.53 9.32
N GLN A 147 -6.46 -13.52 10.03
CA GLN A 147 -6.92 -12.25 9.46
C GLN A 147 -5.94 -11.13 9.75
N ASP A 148 -5.94 -10.12 8.87
CA ASP A 148 -5.17 -8.91 9.11
C ASP A 148 -5.70 -8.19 10.36
N GLY A 149 -4.80 -7.88 11.29
CA GLY A 149 -5.11 -7.31 12.59
C GLY A 149 -5.02 -8.30 13.76
N ASP A 150 -4.95 -9.61 13.50
CA ASP A 150 -4.74 -10.61 14.55
C ASP A 150 -3.41 -10.38 15.28
N GLU A 151 -3.43 -10.49 16.61
CA GLU A 151 -2.23 -10.46 17.43
C GLU A 151 -1.61 -11.86 17.49
N LEU A 152 -0.29 -11.93 17.28
CA LEU A 152 0.44 -13.17 17.15
C LEU A 152 1.42 -13.35 18.29
N GLU A 153 1.54 -14.57 18.78
CA GLU A 153 2.65 -15.00 19.62
C GLU A 153 3.83 -15.55 18.78
N PRO A 154 5.06 -15.54 19.32
CA PRO A 154 6.20 -16.18 18.67
C PRO A 154 5.93 -17.64 18.30
N TYR A 155 6.27 -17.98 17.05
CA TYR A 155 6.12 -19.29 16.41
C TYR A 155 4.67 -19.73 16.13
N GLU A 156 3.71 -18.82 16.25
CA GLU A 156 2.35 -19.06 15.81
C GLU A 156 2.25 -19.13 14.28
N THR A 157 1.53 -20.13 13.78
CA THR A 157 1.27 -20.30 12.34
C THR A 157 0.20 -19.33 11.90
N VAL A 158 0.50 -18.50 10.90
CA VAL A 158 -0.39 -17.46 10.38
C VAL A 158 -1.11 -17.89 9.11
N MET A 159 -0.49 -18.81 8.35
CA MET A 159 -1.01 -19.28 7.07
C MET A 159 -0.46 -20.68 6.77
N ASN A 160 -1.36 -21.60 6.42
CA ASN A 160 -1.06 -22.91 5.85
C ASN A 160 -1.52 -22.91 4.40
N ILE A 161 -0.64 -23.34 3.50
CA ILE A 161 -0.94 -23.52 2.07
C ILE A 161 -0.66 -24.97 1.72
N GLU A 162 -1.69 -25.73 1.39
CA GLU A 162 -1.57 -27.12 0.92
C GLU A 162 -1.94 -27.22 -0.55
N GLY A 163 -1.09 -27.85 -1.36
CA GLY A 163 -1.36 -28.05 -2.78
C GLY A 163 -0.16 -28.64 -3.54
N PRO A 164 -0.24 -28.76 -4.87
CA PRO A 164 0.87 -29.26 -5.67
C PRO A 164 2.06 -28.28 -5.65
N ALA A 165 3.25 -28.75 -5.24
CA ALA A 165 4.41 -27.89 -4.99
C ALA A 165 4.80 -27.01 -6.18
N ALA A 166 4.82 -27.56 -7.40
CA ALA A 166 5.20 -26.82 -8.61
C ALA A 166 4.25 -25.65 -8.91
N SER A 167 2.99 -25.75 -8.48
CA SER A 167 1.94 -24.78 -8.77
C SER A 167 2.10 -23.49 -7.96
N PHE A 168 2.56 -23.56 -6.71
CA PHE A 168 2.55 -22.40 -5.80
C PHE A 168 3.83 -22.14 -5.00
N ALA A 169 4.70 -23.14 -4.77
CA ALA A 169 5.85 -22.97 -3.87
C ALA A 169 6.78 -21.83 -4.31
N HIS A 170 6.90 -21.64 -5.63
CA HIS A 170 7.71 -20.58 -6.22
C HIS A 170 7.27 -19.14 -5.85
N LEU A 171 6.07 -18.97 -5.27
CA LEU A 171 5.52 -17.68 -4.86
C LEU A 171 6.02 -17.24 -3.47
N GLU A 172 6.77 -18.10 -2.77
CA GLU A 172 7.24 -17.88 -1.40
C GLU A 172 7.90 -16.51 -1.19
N THR A 173 8.88 -16.17 -2.04
CA THR A 173 9.56 -14.87 -1.97
C THR A 173 8.58 -13.70 -2.00
N VAL A 174 7.54 -13.78 -2.84
CA VAL A 174 6.61 -12.67 -3.08
C VAL A 174 5.66 -12.49 -1.89
N TYR A 175 4.98 -13.55 -1.46
CA TYR A 175 4.02 -13.43 -0.36
C TYR A 175 4.71 -13.23 1.00
N LEU A 176 5.91 -13.80 1.23
CA LEU A 176 6.66 -13.54 2.46
C LEU A 176 7.18 -12.10 2.50
N GLY A 177 7.59 -11.53 1.37
CA GLY A 177 8.00 -10.12 1.29
C GLY A 177 6.88 -9.17 1.70
N VAL A 178 5.66 -9.44 1.24
CA VAL A 178 4.44 -8.74 1.66
C VAL A 178 4.23 -8.89 3.16
N LEU A 179 4.11 -10.12 3.67
CA LEU A 179 3.82 -10.37 5.08
C LEU A 179 4.86 -9.73 6.00
N ALA A 180 6.14 -9.86 5.68
CA ALA A 180 7.23 -9.29 6.47
C ALA A 180 7.11 -7.77 6.59
N ARG A 181 6.89 -7.07 5.47
CA ARG A 181 6.80 -5.61 5.44
C ARG A 181 5.53 -5.11 6.16
N ARG A 182 4.37 -5.64 5.78
CA ARG A 182 3.07 -5.17 6.28
C ARG A 182 2.92 -5.44 7.77
N THR A 183 3.28 -6.64 8.23
CA THR A 183 3.28 -7.01 9.65
C THR A 183 4.21 -6.10 10.46
N LYS A 184 5.39 -5.76 9.94
CA LYS A 184 6.33 -4.87 10.64
C LYS A 184 5.75 -3.47 10.84
N ILE A 185 5.11 -2.91 9.81
CA ILE A 185 4.47 -1.59 9.88
C ILE A 185 3.30 -1.63 10.85
N ALA A 186 2.37 -2.58 10.69
CA ALA A 186 1.20 -2.71 11.57
C ALA A 186 1.59 -2.86 13.03
N THR A 187 2.60 -3.68 13.33
CA THR A 187 3.12 -3.88 14.68
C THR A 187 3.70 -2.60 15.28
N ASN A 188 4.56 -1.90 14.55
CA ASN A 188 5.17 -0.66 15.03
C ASN A 188 4.12 0.45 15.23
N VAL A 189 3.16 0.57 14.31
CA VAL A 189 2.06 1.54 14.45
C VAL A 189 1.18 1.20 15.65
N ARG A 190 0.88 -0.08 15.89
CA ARG A 190 0.15 -0.52 17.09
C ARG A 190 0.85 -0.11 18.37
N GLN A 191 2.18 -0.20 18.42
CA GLN A 191 2.95 0.25 19.58
C GLN A 191 2.79 1.75 19.80
N CYS A 192 2.87 2.56 18.74
CA CYS A 192 2.61 4.01 18.82
C CYS A 192 1.18 4.32 19.29
N VAL A 193 0.17 3.64 18.75
CA VAL A 193 -1.24 3.80 19.12
C VAL A 193 -1.47 3.45 20.59
N ARG A 194 -0.89 2.35 21.09
CA ARG A 194 -0.94 1.98 22.50
C ARG A 194 -0.28 3.05 23.39
N ALA A 195 0.90 3.54 22.99
CA ALA A 195 1.62 4.60 23.70
C ALA A 195 0.87 5.95 23.70
N ALA A 196 0.07 6.21 22.67
CA ALA A 196 -0.73 7.43 22.54
C ALA A 196 -1.94 7.49 23.51
N GLN A 197 -2.29 6.37 24.17
CA GLN A 197 -3.33 6.31 25.21
C GLN A 197 -4.67 6.95 24.79
N GLY A 198 -5.14 6.57 23.60
CA GLY A 198 -6.42 7.04 23.05
C GLY A 198 -6.35 8.37 22.29
N LYS A 199 -5.18 9.01 22.21
CA LYS A 199 -4.96 10.14 21.30
C LYS A 199 -4.85 9.63 19.85
N PRO A 200 -5.42 10.35 18.87
CA PRO A 200 -5.27 10.03 17.45
C PRO A 200 -3.80 9.91 17.03
N VAL A 201 -3.48 8.87 16.26
CA VAL A 201 -2.18 8.69 15.61
C VAL A 201 -2.36 8.79 14.11
N LEU A 202 -1.60 9.67 13.47
CA LEU A 202 -1.61 9.86 12.01
C LEU A 202 -0.34 9.26 11.41
N PHE A 203 -0.48 8.42 10.39
CA PHE A 203 0.65 7.76 9.71
C PHE A 203 1.15 8.59 8.52
N PHE A 204 2.12 9.46 8.78
CA PHE A 204 2.70 10.37 7.76
C PHE A 204 4.07 9.87 7.27
N GLY A 205 4.15 8.57 6.95
CA GLY A 205 5.39 7.88 6.55
C GLY A 205 5.81 8.09 5.08
N ALA A 206 4.95 8.65 4.24
CA ALA A 206 5.11 8.61 2.77
C ALA A 206 6.45 9.18 2.24
N ARG A 207 7.05 10.15 2.94
CA ARG A 207 8.34 10.76 2.54
C ARG A 207 9.58 9.94 2.93
N PHE A 208 9.42 8.90 3.75
CA PHE A 208 10.50 8.06 4.24
C PHE A 208 10.61 6.71 3.52
N ASP A 209 9.81 6.54 2.46
CA ASP A 209 9.73 5.28 1.74
C ASP A 209 9.61 5.46 0.23
N HIS A 210 9.74 4.35 -0.50
CA HIS A 210 9.51 4.35 -1.94
C HIS A 210 8.02 4.57 -2.23
N PHE A 211 7.72 5.50 -3.14
CA PHE A 211 6.33 5.94 -3.38
C PHE A 211 5.38 4.81 -3.80
N SER A 212 5.90 3.74 -4.42
CA SER A 212 5.10 2.58 -4.83
C SER A 212 4.62 1.71 -3.66
N CYS A 213 5.16 1.90 -2.46
CA CYS A 213 4.79 1.10 -1.29
C CYS A 213 3.60 1.70 -0.51
N GLN A 214 3.21 2.94 -0.83
CA GLN A 214 2.25 3.72 -0.05
C GLN A 214 0.91 3.00 0.19
N GLY A 215 0.33 2.38 -0.85
CA GLY A 215 -0.96 1.68 -0.76
C GLY A 215 -1.02 0.70 0.40
N GLY A 216 -0.15 -0.32 0.36
CA GLY A 216 -0.15 -1.31 1.43
C GLY A 216 0.52 -0.85 2.73
N ASP A 217 1.40 0.16 2.73
CA ASP A 217 1.95 0.70 3.98
C ASP A 217 0.88 1.46 4.77
N GLY A 218 0.07 2.25 4.06
CA GLY A 218 -1.08 2.95 4.63
C GLY A 218 -2.16 1.99 5.11
N TYR A 219 -2.42 0.91 4.36
CA TYR A 219 -3.28 -0.18 4.82
C TYR A 219 -2.74 -0.84 6.10
N ALA A 220 -1.45 -1.21 6.14
CA ALA A 220 -0.84 -1.78 7.33
C ALA A 220 -0.87 -0.83 8.53
N ALA A 221 -0.67 0.47 8.31
CA ALA A 221 -0.81 1.47 9.36
C ALA A 221 -2.25 1.57 9.89
N SER A 222 -3.25 1.48 9.01
CA SER A 222 -4.65 1.40 9.40
C SER A 222 -4.94 0.18 10.27
N ILE A 223 -4.47 -1.00 9.86
CA ILE A 223 -4.55 -2.24 10.66
C ILE A 223 -3.84 -2.10 12.01
N GLY A 224 -2.72 -1.37 12.05
CA GLY A 224 -2.03 -0.98 13.28
C GLY A 224 -2.81 -0.02 14.18
N GLY A 225 -3.86 0.63 13.65
CA GLY A 225 -4.75 1.54 14.38
C GLY A 225 -4.51 3.03 14.12
N ALA A 226 -3.78 3.40 13.07
CA ALA A 226 -3.67 4.81 12.66
C ALA A 226 -5.02 5.34 12.17
N GLU A 227 -5.36 6.58 12.52
CA GLU A 227 -6.65 7.20 12.17
C GLU A 227 -6.64 7.81 10.77
N ALA A 228 -5.48 8.25 10.29
CA ALA A 228 -5.33 8.81 8.95
C ALA A 228 -3.93 8.60 8.37
N VAL A 229 -3.81 8.85 7.07
CA VAL A 229 -2.56 8.78 6.28
C VAL A 229 -2.35 10.10 5.52
N SER A 230 -1.11 10.40 5.13
CA SER A 230 -0.78 11.69 4.48
C SER A 230 -1.03 11.75 2.97
N THR A 231 -1.32 10.63 2.30
CA THR A 231 -1.46 10.56 0.85
C THR A 231 -2.68 9.73 0.45
N ASP A 232 -3.29 10.05 -0.69
CA ASP A 232 -4.46 9.31 -1.16
C ASP A 232 -4.09 7.89 -1.56
N ALA A 233 -2.87 7.69 -2.10
CA ALA A 233 -2.34 6.36 -2.36
C ALA A 233 -2.29 5.51 -1.08
N GLY A 234 -1.87 6.07 0.06
CA GLY A 234 -1.90 5.34 1.34
C GLY A 234 -3.31 5.03 1.86
N ALA A 235 -4.33 5.67 1.30
CA ALA A 235 -5.72 5.47 1.68
C ALA A 235 -6.47 4.48 0.75
N GLU A 236 -5.85 4.14 -0.38
CA GLU A 236 -6.49 3.49 -1.54
C GLU A 236 -7.16 2.16 -1.20
N TRP A 237 -6.51 1.29 -0.42
CA TRP A 237 -6.98 -0.08 -0.19
C TRP A 237 -8.11 -0.23 0.84
N TRP A 238 -8.33 0.79 1.67
CA TRP A 238 -9.29 0.76 2.78
C TRP A 238 -10.34 1.87 2.70
N GLY A 239 -10.37 2.59 1.57
CA GLY A 239 -11.43 3.53 1.24
C GLY A 239 -11.46 4.79 2.10
N SER A 240 -10.34 5.14 2.74
CA SER A 240 -10.18 6.41 3.47
C SER A 240 -9.75 7.53 2.51
N ARG A 241 -9.50 8.73 3.05
CA ARG A 241 -8.87 9.84 2.31
C ARG A 241 -7.60 10.29 3.03
N ALA A 242 -6.69 10.91 2.29
CA ALA A 242 -5.55 11.58 2.91
C ALA A 242 -6.01 12.67 3.88
N SER A 243 -5.23 12.86 4.95
CA SER A 243 -5.35 14.00 5.84
C SER A 243 -4.02 14.76 5.86
N GLY A 244 -4.11 16.08 5.95
CA GLY A 244 -2.94 16.95 5.93
C GLY A 244 -3.30 18.38 6.29
N THR A 245 -2.29 19.13 6.70
CA THR A 245 -2.43 20.53 7.11
C THR A 245 -1.52 21.41 6.24
N ILE A 246 -1.29 22.64 6.67
CA ILE A 246 -0.44 23.60 5.97
C ILE A 246 1.04 23.18 6.07
N PRO A 247 1.80 23.08 4.97
CA PRO A 247 3.25 22.85 5.00
C PRO A 247 4.04 24.16 5.13
N HIS A 248 5.29 24.09 5.64
CA HIS A 248 6.19 25.25 5.75
C HIS A 248 6.39 25.99 4.42
N ALA A 249 6.40 25.26 3.30
CA ALA A 249 6.55 25.84 1.97
C ALA A 249 5.45 26.86 1.64
N LEU A 250 4.21 26.64 2.06
CA LEU A 250 3.11 27.59 1.82
C LEU A 250 3.34 28.89 2.61
N ILE A 251 3.79 28.76 3.86
CA ILE A 251 4.12 29.91 4.72
C ILE A 251 5.25 30.73 4.08
N ALA A 252 6.29 30.07 3.56
CA ALA A 252 7.38 30.72 2.85
C ALA A 252 6.89 31.50 1.60
N CYS A 253 5.97 30.95 0.81
CA CYS A 253 5.38 31.62 -0.35
C CYS A 253 4.60 32.90 0.02
N TYR A 254 4.06 32.97 1.23
CA TYR A 254 3.41 34.16 1.78
C TYR A 254 4.34 35.00 2.66
N GLY A 255 5.65 34.97 2.39
CA GLY A 255 6.62 35.84 3.03
C GLY A 255 6.86 35.53 4.51
N GLY A 256 6.58 34.31 4.96
CA GLY A 256 6.72 33.91 6.36
C GLY A 256 5.53 34.27 7.25
N ASP A 257 4.42 34.76 6.67
CA ASP A 257 3.17 35.05 7.40
C ASP A 257 2.30 33.80 7.53
N THR A 258 2.41 33.12 8.67
CA THR A 258 1.61 31.94 9.01
C THR A 258 0.12 32.22 8.98
N ALA A 259 -0.32 33.38 9.49
CA ALA A 259 -1.73 33.69 9.62
C ALA A 259 -2.37 33.97 8.25
N LEU A 260 -1.65 34.64 7.35
CA LEU A 260 -2.04 34.80 5.95
C LEU A 260 -2.09 33.46 5.21
N ALA A 261 -1.03 32.63 5.32
CA ALA A 261 -1.00 31.32 4.70
C ALA A 261 -2.17 30.42 5.17
N THR A 262 -2.47 30.46 6.48
CA THR A 262 -3.60 29.73 7.07
C THR A 262 -4.94 30.26 6.57
N SER A 263 -5.09 31.58 6.46
CA SER A 263 -6.29 32.20 5.89
C SER A 263 -6.52 31.77 4.44
N LYS A 264 -5.45 31.68 3.64
CA LYS A 264 -5.51 31.24 2.25
C LYS A 264 -5.83 29.75 2.10
N PHE A 265 -5.32 28.91 3.02
CA PHE A 265 -5.74 27.52 3.11
C PHE A 265 -7.24 27.40 3.39
N TYR A 266 -7.78 28.19 4.32
CA TYR A 266 -9.21 28.21 4.56
C TYR A 266 -10.00 28.68 3.32
N GLU A 267 -9.63 29.81 2.73
CA GLU A 267 -10.33 30.40 1.58
C GLU A 267 -10.42 29.44 0.38
N HIS A 268 -9.34 28.69 0.10
CA HIS A 268 -9.23 27.91 -1.13
C HIS A 268 -9.46 26.40 -0.96
N ILE A 269 -9.31 25.86 0.27
CA ILE A 269 -9.34 24.40 0.51
C ILE A 269 -10.37 24.01 1.57
N ALA A 270 -10.33 24.61 2.77
CA ALA A 270 -11.14 24.15 3.89
C ALA A 270 -12.53 24.81 3.98
N GLY A 271 -12.71 25.99 3.40
CA GLY A 271 -13.95 26.75 3.44
C GLY A 271 -15.11 25.98 2.81
N GLY A 272 -16.13 25.68 3.60
CA GLY A 272 -17.30 24.92 3.15
C GLY A 272 -17.08 23.40 3.01
N THR A 273 -15.95 22.88 3.50
CA THR A 273 -15.66 21.44 3.57
C THR A 273 -15.60 20.95 5.02
N ASP A 274 -15.36 19.65 5.23
CA ASP A 274 -15.16 19.02 6.54
C ASP A 274 -13.68 19.02 6.99
N ILE A 275 -12.80 19.67 6.23
CA ILE A 275 -11.36 19.75 6.53
C ILE A 275 -11.13 20.68 7.72
N LYS A 276 -10.43 20.17 8.74
CA LYS A 276 -10.02 20.96 9.92
C LYS A 276 -8.90 21.93 9.56
N VAL A 277 -9.05 23.20 9.92
CA VAL A 277 -8.00 24.21 9.74
C VAL A 277 -6.99 24.13 10.89
N ILE A 278 -5.80 23.62 10.60
CA ILE A 278 -4.71 23.47 11.57
C ILE A 278 -3.51 24.27 11.10
N ALA A 279 -3.12 25.28 11.87
CA ALA A 279 -2.00 26.17 11.53
C ALA A 279 -0.66 25.60 11.99
N LEU A 280 0.36 25.68 11.13
CA LEU A 280 1.73 25.31 11.47
C LEU A 280 2.48 26.54 11.99
N VAL A 281 2.89 26.53 13.26
CA VAL A 281 3.26 27.76 13.99
C VAL A 281 4.74 27.91 14.31
N ASP A 282 5.57 26.96 13.89
CA ASP A 282 6.99 26.86 14.20
C ASP A 282 7.91 27.58 13.19
N TYR A 283 7.36 28.17 12.11
CA TYR A 283 8.15 28.78 11.03
C TYR A 283 9.15 29.86 11.51
N GLN A 284 8.75 30.68 12.49
CA GLN A 284 9.60 31.73 13.07
C GLN A 284 10.34 31.30 14.34
N ASN A 285 10.15 30.04 14.78
CA ASN A 285 10.58 29.54 16.08
C ASN A 285 10.13 30.43 17.26
N ASP A 286 8.86 30.85 17.18
CA ASP A 286 8.12 31.57 18.22
C ASP A 286 6.67 31.11 18.14
N CYS A 287 6.47 29.87 18.58
CA CYS A 287 5.24 29.11 18.42
C CYS A 287 4.12 29.72 19.23
N VAL A 288 4.40 30.24 20.43
CA VAL A 288 3.40 30.88 21.30
C VAL A 288 2.85 32.14 20.65
N ARG A 289 3.71 33.10 20.26
CA ARG A 289 3.25 34.34 19.62
C ARG A 289 2.52 34.05 18.32
N THR A 290 3.09 33.17 17.48
CA THR A 290 2.49 32.82 16.19
C THR A 290 1.12 32.14 16.38
N SER A 291 0.95 31.29 17.40
CA SER A 291 -0.36 30.69 17.73
C SER A 291 -1.40 31.74 18.09
N LEU A 292 -1.04 32.75 18.89
CA LEU A 292 -1.93 33.85 19.27
C LEU A 292 -2.30 34.73 18.07
N GLU A 293 -1.33 35.06 17.22
CA GLU A 293 -1.55 35.85 16.00
C GLU A 293 -2.52 35.15 15.04
N VAL A 294 -2.35 33.84 14.83
CA VAL A 294 -3.25 33.02 14.00
C VAL A 294 -4.64 32.93 14.62
N ALA A 295 -4.74 32.69 15.94
CA ALA A 295 -6.00 32.57 16.64
C ALA A 295 -6.82 33.87 16.59
N GLU A 296 -6.19 35.03 16.76
CA GLU A 296 -6.86 36.33 16.66
C GLU A 296 -7.40 36.59 15.23
N LYS A 297 -6.63 36.20 14.21
CA LYS A 297 -6.99 36.42 12.81
C LYS A 297 -8.08 35.47 12.30
N LEU A 298 -8.00 34.19 12.63
CA LEU A 298 -8.94 33.17 12.13
C LEU A 298 -10.12 32.88 13.07
N LYS A 299 -10.01 33.19 14.37
CA LYS A 299 -11.08 33.02 15.36
C LYS A 299 -11.67 31.60 15.31
N ASP A 300 -13.00 31.49 15.23
CA ASP A 300 -13.74 30.23 15.25
C ASP A 300 -13.43 29.30 14.07
N VAL A 301 -12.76 29.79 13.03
CA VAL A 301 -12.31 28.98 11.89
C VAL A 301 -11.12 28.10 12.27
N LEU A 302 -10.26 28.53 13.20
CA LEU A 302 -9.07 27.79 13.60
C LEU A 302 -9.45 26.59 14.47
N TRP A 303 -9.21 25.38 13.97
CA TRP A 303 -9.47 24.16 14.73
C TRP A 303 -8.32 23.82 15.70
N GLY A 304 -7.07 24.12 15.32
CA GLY A 304 -5.92 23.87 16.17
C GLY A 304 -4.61 24.36 15.58
N VAL A 305 -3.51 24.06 16.27
CA VAL A 305 -2.14 24.37 15.85
C VAL A 305 -1.29 23.10 15.80
N ARG A 306 -0.28 23.08 14.93
CA ARG A 306 0.70 22.01 14.77
C ARG A 306 2.10 22.54 15.08
N LEU A 307 2.80 21.82 15.94
CA LEU A 307 4.22 22.03 16.25
C LEU A 307 5.02 20.97 15.48
N ASP A 308 6.06 21.39 14.75
CA ASP A 308 6.93 20.52 13.94
C ASP A 308 8.42 20.88 14.12
N ASN A 309 8.77 21.32 15.33
CA ASN A 309 10.13 21.67 15.69
C ASN A 309 11.00 20.42 15.91
N SER A 310 12.33 20.58 15.77
CA SER A 310 13.28 19.56 16.21
C SER A 310 13.22 19.43 17.73
N ASP A 311 13.41 18.21 18.21
CA ASP A 311 13.62 17.85 19.62
C ASP A 311 14.68 18.71 20.37
N THR A 312 15.67 19.23 19.65
CA THR A 312 16.75 20.08 20.18
C THR A 312 16.47 21.58 20.12
N MET A 313 15.34 21.99 19.53
CA MET A 313 15.02 23.40 19.32
C MET A 313 14.14 23.94 20.45
N VAL A 314 14.62 25.00 21.11
CA VAL A 314 13.88 25.71 22.15
C VAL A 314 13.12 26.85 21.51
N ASP A 315 11.81 26.94 21.80
CA ASP A 315 10.97 28.06 21.38
C ASP A 315 11.48 29.36 22.03
N ARG A 316 11.43 30.47 21.30
CA ARG A 316 12.00 31.75 21.74
C ARG A 316 11.23 32.41 22.89
#